data_AF-A0A4Q5U2T7-F1
#
_entry.id   AF-A0A4Q5U2T7-F1
#
_cell.length_a   1.000
_cell.length_b   1.000
_cell.length_c   1.000
_cell.angle_alpha   90.00
_cell.angle_beta   90.00
_cell.angle_gamma   90.00
#
_symmetry.space_group_name_H-M   'P 1'
#
loop_
_entity.id
_entity.type
_entity.pdbx_description
1 polymer ?
#
loop_
_entity_poly.entity_id
_entity_poly.type
_entity_poly.pdbx_seq_one_letter_code
_entity_poly.pdbx_strand_id
1 'polypeptide(L)'
;MKYIAILLFVFAAQTTGAQTVKELLERKKQEARMKLDQKADQKGSEAIDSAIAAPGTVIRKTKEKKARKKLEKENDITAAGNNEATEVAPLPVEPEGTQLVIETNILCEQGQEKMEARLRKQPAVYDVSVDISSGDLSIRFRSALLNYATIVEMINNAGFTADDKKPAAGAPANPCKKKP
;
A
#
# COMPACT_ATOMS: atom_id res chain seq x y z
N MET A 1 58.31 18.62 -16.53
CA MET A 1 58.65 18.19 -15.16
C MET A 1 57.82 18.85 -14.04
N LYS A 2 57.17 20.02 -14.22
CA LYS A 2 56.40 20.70 -13.14
C LYS A 2 54.96 20.17 -12.90
N TYR A 3 54.36 19.48 -13.86
CA TYR A 3 52.96 19.02 -13.78
C TYR A 3 52.75 17.71 -13.01
N ILE A 4 53.80 16.92 -12.80
CA ILE A 4 53.71 15.63 -12.10
C ILE A 4 53.53 15.81 -10.58
N ALA A 5 54.10 16.88 -10.01
CA ALA A 5 53.98 17.16 -8.57
C ALA A 5 52.57 17.61 -8.14
N ILE A 6 51.80 18.26 -9.03
CA ILE A 6 50.46 18.76 -8.71
C ILE A 6 49.43 17.62 -8.68
N LEU A 7 49.60 16.60 -9.53
CA LEU A 7 48.68 15.44 -9.57
C LEU A 7 48.78 14.57 -8.31
N LEU A 8 49.96 14.46 -7.68
CA LEU A 8 50.11 13.70 -6.44
C LEU A 8 49.44 14.38 -5.24
N PHE A 9 49.35 15.71 -5.22
CA PHE A 9 48.73 16.44 -4.10
C PHE A 9 47.19 16.34 -4.11
N VAL A 10 46.57 16.28 -5.30
CA VAL A 10 45.11 16.12 -5.43
C VAL A 10 44.63 14.71 -5.05
N PHE A 11 45.48 13.69 -5.27
CA PHE A 11 45.12 12.30 -4.96
C PHE A 11 45.12 12.01 -3.44
N ALA A 12 45.97 12.70 -2.66
CA ALA A 12 46.04 12.52 -1.20
C ALA A 12 44.84 13.15 -0.44
N ALA A 13 44.11 14.08 -1.05
CA ALA A 13 42.98 14.77 -0.39
C ALA A 13 41.65 14.00 -0.46
N GLN A 14 41.52 12.97 -1.30
CA GLN A 14 40.25 12.26 -1.51
C GLN A 14 40.06 11.02 -0.63
N THR A 15 41.09 10.54 0.08
CA THR A 15 41.01 9.27 0.81
C THR A 15 40.49 9.41 2.25
N THR A 16 40.42 10.61 2.82
CA THR A 16 39.98 10.85 4.21
C THR A 16 38.47 11.05 4.37
N GLY A 17 37.72 11.28 3.29
CA GLY A 17 36.27 11.54 3.34
C GLY A 17 35.38 10.29 3.46
N ALA A 18 35.85 9.12 3.04
CA ALA A 18 35.01 7.92 2.93
C ALA A 18 34.87 7.13 4.23
N GLN A 19 35.80 7.28 5.18
CA GLN A 19 35.77 6.50 6.44
C GLN A 19 34.76 7.05 7.46
N THR A 20 34.50 8.36 7.45
CA THR A 20 33.60 9.00 8.42
C THR A 20 32.13 8.68 8.19
N VAL A 21 31.69 8.59 6.94
CA VAL A 21 30.27 8.30 6.60
C VAL A 21 29.87 6.89 7.02
N LYS A 22 30.78 5.92 6.86
CA LYS A 22 30.52 4.51 7.21
C LYS A 22 30.38 4.33 8.73
N GLU A 23 31.20 5.02 9.51
CA GLU A 23 31.12 5.00 10.97
C GLU A 23 29.86 5.73 11.49
N LEU A 24 29.45 6.82 10.83
CA LEU A 24 28.25 7.57 11.20
C LEU A 24 26.95 6.79 10.90
N LEU A 25 26.94 5.99 9.83
CA LEU A 25 25.83 5.11 9.48
C LEU A 25 25.66 3.97 10.49
N GLU A 26 26.76 3.35 10.93
CA GLU A 26 26.72 2.29 11.95
C GLU A 26 26.28 2.84 13.32
N ARG A 27 26.73 4.03 13.72
CA ARG A 27 26.23 4.68 14.95
C ARG A 27 24.71 4.94 14.90
N LYS A 28 24.19 5.46 13.79
CA LYS A 28 22.74 5.69 13.61
C LYS A 28 21.93 4.39 13.65
N LYS A 29 22.49 3.29 13.13
CA LYS A 29 21.86 1.96 13.16
C LYS A 29 21.82 1.37 14.58
N GLN A 30 22.82 1.63 15.40
CA GLN A 30 22.85 1.21 16.81
C GLN A 30 21.86 1.99 17.67
N GLU A 31 21.73 3.31 17.48
CA GLU A 31 20.73 4.13 18.18
C GLU A 31 19.28 3.69 17.89
N ALA A 32 18.99 3.26 16.66
CA ALA A 32 17.66 2.77 16.29
C ALA A 32 17.31 1.44 16.99
N ARG A 33 18.29 0.58 17.28
CA ARG A 33 18.07 -0.69 17.97
C ARG A 33 17.76 -0.47 19.46
N MET A 34 18.50 0.41 20.15
CA MET A 34 18.26 0.69 21.57
C MET A 34 16.88 1.30 21.83
N LYS A 35 16.33 2.08 20.89
CA LYS A 35 14.96 2.65 21.01
C LYS A 35 13.85 1.62 20.88
N LEU A 36 14.13 0.44 20.34
CA LEU A 36 13.13 -0.61 20.15
C LEU A 36 12.97 -1.48 21.41
N ASP A 37 14.07 -1.72 22.14
CA ASP A 37 14.04 -2.48 23.39
C ASP A 37 13.40 -1.69 24.53
N GLN A 38 13.61 -0.36 24.59
CA GLN A 38 12.99 0.48 25.64
C GLN A 38 11.45 0.59 25.55
N LYS A 39 10.85 0.20 24.41
CA LYS A 39 9.38 0.14 24.24
C LYS A 39 8.77 -1.23 24.57
N ALA A 40 9.59 -2.26 24.80
CA ALA A 40 9.10 -3.59 25.15
C ALA A 40 8.78 -3.72 26.65
N ASP A 41 9.41 -2.94 27.52
CA ASP A 41 9.24 -3.07 28.98
C ASP A 41 8.08 -2.24 29.58
N GLN A 42 7.41 -1.39 28.79
CA GLN A 42 6.33 -0.51 29.29
C GLN A 42 4.90 -0.92 28.91
N LYS A 43 4.71 -2.11 28.31
CA LYS A 43 3.38 -2.64 27.90
C LYS A 43 3.10 -4.07 28.40
N GLY A 44 3.75 -4.50 29.48
CA GLY A 44 3.66 -5.86 30.01
C GLY A 44 3.05 -6.00 31.41
N SER A 45 2.36 -4.99 31.94
CA SER A 45 1.80 -5.06 33.30
C SER A 45 0.52 -4.24 33.42
N GLU A 46 -0.59 -4.70 32.84
CA GLU A 46 -1.97 -4.32 33.21
C GLU A 46 -2.95 -5.08 32.30
N ALA A 47 -3.25 -6.34 32.65
CA ALA A 47 -4.52 -7.04 32.35
C ALA A 47 -4.38 -8.55 32.62
N ILE A 48 -4.07 -8.94 33.86
CA ILE A 48 -4.39 -10.27 34.36
C ILE A 48 -4.67 -10.14 35.85
N ASP A 49 -5.90 -9.75 36.18
CA ASP A 49 -6.50 -9.98 37.49
C ASP A 49 -8.03 -9.92 37.36
N SER A 50 -8.64 -11.10 37.20
CA SER A 50 -9.88 -11.51 37.90
C SER A 50 -10.45 -12.77 37.23
N ALA A 51 -9.87 -13.91 37.59
CA ALA A 51 -10.67 -15.09 37.92
C ALA A 51 -11.12 -14.88 39.39
N ILE A 52 -12.37 -15.13 39.80
CA ILE A 52 -12.88 -16.45 40.20
C ILE A 52 -14.35 -16.24 40.63
N ALA A 53 -15.27 -17.02 40.06
CA ALA A 53 -16.52 -17.56 40.68
C ALA A 53 -17.35 -18.17 39.53
N ALA A 54 -17.85 -19.40 39.49
CA ALA A 54 -17.85 -20.59 40.33
C ALA A 54 -18.27 -21.78 39.40
N PRO A 55 -18.19 -23.06 39.81
CA PRO A 55 -18.17 -24.22 38.93
C PRO A 55 -19.51 -24.94 38.72
N GLY A 56 -19.55 -25.81 37.71
CA GLY A 56 -20.64 -26.75 37.39
C GLY A 56 -21.56 -26.19 36.30
N THR A 57 -21.99 -26.91 35.28
CA THR A 57 -22.23 -28.34 35.09
C THR A 57 -22.33 -28.59 33.58
N VAL A 58 -21.67 -29.64 33.06
CA VAL A 58 -22.30 -30.84 32.46
C VAL A 58 -22.90 -30.63 31.06
N ILE A 59 -22.55 -31.56 30.14
CA ILE A 59 -23.31 -32.07 28.98
C ILE A 59 -22.83 -31.70 27.54
N ARG A 60 -22.08 -32.67 26.99
CA ARG A 60 -22.29 -33.46 25.76
C ARG A 60 -22.53 -32.77 24.39
N LYS A 61 -21.62 -33.16 23.48
CA LYS A 61 -21.82 -33.83 22.17
C LYS A 61 -22.52 -33.09 21.00
N THR A 62 -22.10 -33.55 19.80
CA THR A 62 -22.85 -33.70 18.53
C THR A 62 -22.83 -32.47 17.61
N LYS A 63 -22.05 -32.46 16.51
CA LYS A 63 -22.27 -33.04 15.15
C LYS A 63 -22.98 -32.08 14.17
N GLU A 64 -22.43 -32.10 12.95
CA GLU A 64 -23.13 -32.06 11.65
C GLU A 64 -23.64 -30.75 11.02
N LYS A 65 -23.26 -30.63 9.73
CA LYS A 65 -24.03 -30.24 8.53
C LYS A 65 -24.43 -28.76 8.38
N LYS A 66 -24.04 -28.07 7.29
CA LYS A 66 -24.34 -28.24 5.83
C LYS A 66 -25.72 -27.67 5.43
N ALA A 67 -25.70 -26.50 4.77
CA ALA A 67 -26.67 -26.01 3.78
C ALA A 67 -26.05 -24.71 3.18
N ARG A 68 -25.65 -24.53 1.90
CA ARG A 68 -26.40 -24.54 0.60
C ARG A 68 -27.73 -23.79 0.71
N LYS A 69 -28.19 -22.92 -0.20
CA LYS A 69 -27.81 -22.36 -1.51
C LYS A 69 -29.04 -21.50 -1.92
N LYS A 70 -28.89 -20.61 -2.92
CA LYS A 70 -29.88 -20.22 -3.98
C LYS A 70 -30.23 -18.72 -3.96
N LEU A 71 -29.71 -17.90 -4.89
CA LEU A 71 -30.02 -17.68 -6.33
C LEU A 71 -31.30 -16.85 -6.58
N GLU A 72 -31.06 -15.69 -7.22
CA GLU A 72 -31.81 -15.03 -8.31
C GLU A 72 -33.22 -14.48 -8.07
N LYS A 73 -33.45 -13.21 -8.46
CA LYS A 73 -33.97 -12.77 -9.79
C LYS A 73 -34.35 -11.27 -9.70
N GLU A 74 -33.70 -10.34 -10.42
CA GLU A 74 -33.94 -9.83 -11.79
C GLU A 74 -35.12 -8.83 -11.95
N ASN A 75 -34.76 -7.65 -12.49
CA ASN A 75 -35.52 -6.65 -13.27
C ASN A 75 -36.81 -6.00 -12.73
N ASP A 76 -36.84 -4.66 -12.77
CA ASP A 76 -37.79 -3.95 -13.66
C ASP A 76 -37.30 -2.53 -13.98
N ILE A 77 -37.50 -2.12 -15.24
CA ILE A 77 -37.28 -0.77 -15.76
C ILE A 77 -38.66 -0.14 -15.87
N THR A 78 -38.85 1.10 -15.37
CA THR A 78 -39.82 2.01 -16.00
C THR A 78 -39.48 3.48 -15.73
N ALA A 79 -39.84 4.28 -16.73
CA ALA A 79 -39.40 5.63 -17.03
C ALA A 79 -40.32 6.74 -16.45
N ALA A 80 -39.98 7.99 -16.81
CA ALA A 80 -40.63 9.28 -16.57
C ALA A 80 -40.17 9.99 -15.27
N GLY A 81 -39.73 11.24 -15.26
CA GLY A 81 -39.71 12.29 -16.26
C GLY A 81 -39.79 13.65 -15.55
N ASN A 82 -38.81 14.51 -15.86
CA ASN A 82 -38.84 15.99 -15.88
C ASN A 82 -39.00 16.81 -14.58
N ASN A 83 -38.05 17.73 -14.36
CA ASN A 83 -38.21 19.19 -14.12
C ASN A 83 -36.78 19.76 -14.02
N GLU A 84 -36.24 20.39 -15.07
CA GLU A 84 -36.45 21.78 -15.51
C GLU A 84 -35.85 22.82 -14.54
N ALA A 85 -34.75 23.43 -15.02
CA ALA A 85 -34.22 24.76 -14.74
C ALA A 85 -33.94 25.20 -13.29
N THR A 86 -32.66 25.08 -12.90
CA THR A 86 -31.95 26.26 -12.40
C THR A 86 -30.55 26.25 -13.03
N GLU A 87 -30.41 27.05 -14.07
CA GLU A 87 -29.15 27.43 -14.69
C GLU A 87 -28.36 28.29 -13.69
N VAL A 88 -27.57 27.63 -12.84
CA VAL A 88 -26.33 28.23 -12.38
C VAL A 88 -25.28 27.62 -13.28
N ALA A 89 -24.80 28.38 -14.26
CA ALA A 89 -23.65 27.99 -15.06
C ALA A 89 -22.57 27.45 -14.12
N PRO A 90 -22.24 26.14 -14.16
CA PRO A 90 -21.11 25.66 -13.41
C PRO A 90 -19.92 26.34 -14.08
N LEU A 91 -19.21 27.17 -13.31
CA LEU A 91 -17.82 27.46 -13.63
C LEU A 91 -17.17 26.13 -14.01
N PRO A 92 -16.33 26.05 -15.05
CA PRO A 92 -15.60 24.84 -15.36
C PRO A 92 -14.72 24.55 -14.14
N VAL A 93 -15.20 23.71 -13.23
CA VAL A 93 -14.39 23.14 -12.18
C VAL A 93 -13.57 22.09 -12.89
N GLU A 94 -12.48 22.54 -13.51
CA GLU A 94 -11.40 21.70 -13.98
C GLU A 94 -11.19 20.63 -12.91
N PRO A 95 -11.30 19.33 -13.24
CA PRO A 95 -11.02 18.31 -12.26
C PRO A 95 -9.56 18.47 -11.86
N GLU A 96 -9.31 19.02 -10.67
CA GLU A 96 -7.97 19.14 -10.06
C GLU A 96 -7.42 17.76 -9.66
N GLY A 97 -7.43 16.84 -10.61
CA GLY A 97 -6.95 15.48 -10.52
C GLY A 97 -5.75 15.33 -11.42
N THR A 98 -4.59 15.08 -10.81
CA THR A 98 -3.42 14.62 -11.55
C THR A 98 -3.70 13.19 -12.03
N GLN A 99 -3.53 12.96 -13.33
CA GLN A 99 -3.56 11.62 -13.91
C GLN A 99 -2.14 11.06 -13.96
N LEU A 100 -2.00 9.81 -13.54
CA LEU A 100 -0.74 9.09 -13.50
C LEU A 100 -0.96 7.68 -14.04
N VAL A 101 0.02 7.19 -14.79
CA VAL A 101 0.09 5.80 -15.25
C VAL A 101 1.34 5.17 -14.63
N ILE A 102 1.19 4.00 -14.04
CA ILE A 102 2.27 3.23 -13.39
C ILE A 102 2.33 1.86 -14.05
N GLU A 103 3.52 1.44 -14.46
CA GLU A 103 3.73 0.09 -14.98
C GLU A 103 3.71 -0.91 -13.81
N THR A 104 2.87 -1.94 -13.87
CA THR A 104 2.75 -2.94 -12.82
C THR A 104 2.73 -4.37 -13.37
N ASN A 105 2.87 -5.36 -12.46
CA ASN A 105 2.69 -6.77 -12.82
C ASN A 105 1.31 -7.33 -12.45
N ILE A 106 0.27 -6.50 -12.56
CA ILE A 106 -1.13 -6.89 -12.33
C ILE A 106 -1.70 -7.44 -13.65
N LEU A 107 -1.54 -8.74 -13.86
CA LEU A 107 -1.94 -9.43 -15.10
C LEU A 107 -3.07 -10.45 -14.86
N CYS A 108 -3.93 -10.21 -13.87
CA CYS A 108 -5.07 -11.06 -13.56
C CYS A 108 -6.24 -10.27 -12.97
N GLU A 109 -7.47 -10.74 -13.23
CA GLU A 109 -8.72 -10.11 -12.75
C GLU A 109 -8.76 -9.97 -11.22
N GLN A 110 -8.37 -11.02 -10.50
CA GLN A 110 -8.29 -10.97 -9.03
C GLN A 110 -7.31 -9.90 -8.52
N GLY A 111 -6.24 -9.66 -9.28
CA GLY A 111 -5.26 -8.63 -8.96
C GLY A 111 -5.81 -7.23 -9.22
N GLN A 112 -6.48 -7.05 -10.35
CA GLN A 112 -7.18 -5.81 -10.70
C GLN A 112 -8.20 -5.44 -9.62
N GLU A 113 -9.16 -6.32 -9.31
CA GLU A 113 -10.20 -6.04 -8.32
C GLU A 113 -9.62 -5.68 -6.95
N LYS A 114 -8.59 -6.42 -6.51
CA LYS A 114 -7.90 -6.16 -5.24
C LYS A 114 -7.27 -4.77 -5.23
N MET A 115 -6.64 -4.36 -6.34
CA MET A 115 -5.93 -3.10 -6.41
C MET A 115 -6.89 -1.92 -6.53
N GLU A 116 -7.88 -2.01 -7.42
CA GLU A 116 -8.92 -1.00 -7.57
C GLU A 116 -9.68 -0.78 -6.25
N ALA A 117 -10.08 -1.87 -5.58
CA ALA A 117 -10.77 -1.77 -4.29
C ALA A 117 -9.90 -1.15 -3.19
N ARG A 118 -8.57 -1.27 -3.25
CA ARG A 118 -7.65 -0.66 -2.28
C ARG A 118 -7.39 0.81 -2.58
N LEU A 119 -7.24 1.20 -3.84
CA LEU A 119 -6.99 2.59 -4.25
C LEU A 119 -8.25 3.45 -4.15
N ARG A 120 -9.42 2.91 -4.53
CA ARG A 120 -10.72 3.60 -4.38
C ARG A 120 -11.10 3.89 -2.93
N LYS A 121 -10.51 3.18 -1.96
CA LYS A 121 -10.68 3.46 -0.53
C LYS A 121 -9.92 4.71 -0.06
N GLN A 122 -8.98 5.23 -0.86
CA GLN A 122 -8.25 6.42 -0.50
C GLN A 122 -9.11 7.66 -0.76
N PRO A 123 -9.24 8.58 0.21
CA PRO A 123 -10.12 9.74 0.10
C PRO A 123 -9.67 10.76 -0.97
N ALA A 124 -8.42 10.64 -1.45
CA ALA A 124 -7.83 11.53 -2.44
C ALA A 124 -7.87 10.98 -3.88
N VAL A 125 -8.50 9.82 -4.10
CA VAL A 125 -8.57 9.16 -5.40
C VAL A 125 -9.93 9.40 -6.04
N TYR A 126 -9.93 9.87 -7.29
CA TYR A 126 -11.13 10.13 -8.08
C TYR A 126 -11.50 8.94 -8.94
N ASP A 127 -10.52 8.37 -9.63
CA ASP A 127 -10.73 7.26 -10.55
C ASP A 127 -9.51 6.33 -10.59
N VAL A 128 -9.76 5.05 -10.84
CA VAL A 128 -8.76 3.99 -10.90
C VAL A 128 -9.18 2.97 -11.94
N SER A 129 -8.25 2.63 -12.83
CA SER A 129 -8.39 1.57 -13.82
C SER A 129 -7.07 0.81 -13.96
N VAL A 130 -7.16 -0.52 -14.05
CA VAL A 130 -6.01 -1.39 -14.36
C VAL A 130 -6.22 -2.02 -15.73
N ASP A 131 -5.23 -1.94 -16.60
CA ASP A 131 -5.17 -2.74 -17.83
C ASP A 131 -4.44 -4.05 -17.54
N ILE A 132 -5.19 -5.16 -17.53
CA ILE A 132 -4.64 -6.51 -17.32
C ILE A 132 -3.70 -6.91 -18.46
N SER A 133 -3.91 -6.38 -19.67
CA SER A 133 -3.19 -6.80 -20.87
C SER A 133 -1.78 -6.22 -20.91
N SER A 134 -1.63 -4.95 -20.55
CA SER A 134 -0.33 -4.28 -20.48
C SER A 134 0.30 -4.34 -19.08
N GLY A 135 -0.53 -4.47 -18.04
CA GLY A 135 -0.10 -4.30 -16.65
C GLY A 135 -0.08 -2.84 -16.19
N ASP A 136 -0.62 -1.90 -16.97
CA ASP A 136 -0.62 -0.49 -16.62
C ASP A 136 -1.76 -0.14 -15.65
N LEU A 137 -1.43 0.57 -14.58
CA LEU A 137 -2.38 1.13 -13.64
C LEU A 137 -2.55 2.63 -13.93
N SER A 138 -3.74 3.03 -14.36
CA SER A 138 -4.14 4.42 -14.50
C SER A 138 -4.90 4.90 -13.26
N ILE A 139 -4.44 6.00 -12.67
CA ILE A 139 -5.06 6.60 -11.49
C ILE A 139 -5.21 8.12 -11.64
N ARG A 140 -6.37 8.64 -11.25
CA ARG A 140 -6.64 10.07 -11.13
C ARG A 140 -6.79 10.42 -9.66
N PHE A 141 -5.94 11.30 -9.14
CA PHE A 141 -5.91 11.65 -7.71
C PHE A 141 -5.57 13.12 -7.47
N ARG A 142 -5.88 13.60 -6.26
CA ARG A 142 -5.50 14.94 -5.80
C ARG A 142 -4.07 14.95 -5.27
N SER A 143 -3.15 15.55 -6.00
CA SER A 143 -1.70 15.59 -5.69
C SER A 143 -1.35 16.31 -4.38
N ALA A 144 -2.22 17.19 -3.89
CA ALA A 144 -2.05 17.86 -2.60
C ALA A 144 -2.15 16.89 -1.39
N LEU A 145 -2.83 15.75 -1.54
CA LEU A 145 -3.10 14.80 -0.46
C LEU A 145 -2.42 13.45 -0.64
N LEU A 146 -2.19 13.05 -1.89
CA LEU A 146 -1.59 11.75 -2.23
C LEU A 146 -0.40 11.99 -3.15
N ASN A 147 0.73 11.36 -2.85
CA ASN A 147 1.95 11.47 -3.65
C ASN A 147 2.23 10.16 -4.38
N TYR A 148 2.93 10.25 -5.52
CA TYR A 148 3.38 9.11 -6.31
C TYR A 148 4.08 8.04 -5.46
N ALA A 149 5.01 8.45 -4.59
CA ALA A 149 5.73 7.51 -3.72
C ALA A 149 4.80 6.66 -2.85
N THR A 150 3.73 7.27 -2.32
CA THR A 150 2.72 6.59 -1.51
C THR A 150 1.91 5.60 -2.33
N ILE A 151 1.55 5.96 -3.57
CA ILE A 151 0.82 5.07 -4.49
C ILE A 151 1.67 3.84 -4.82
N VAL A 152 2.94 4.05 -5.18
CA VAL A 152 3.89 2.96 -5.44
C VAL A 152 4.07 2.07 -4.21
N GLU A 153 4.18 2.67 -3.02
CA GLU A 153 4.27 1.90 -1.77
C GLU A 153 3.01 1.07 -1.52
N MET A 154 1.81 1.61 -1.79
CA MET A 154 0.56 0.87 -1.65
C MET A 154 0.48 -0.35 -2.58
N ILE A 155 0.96 -0.21 -3.82
CA ILE A 155 1.02 -1.31 -4.81
C ILE A 155 2.02 -2.37 -4.35
N ASN A 156 3.22 -1.95 -3.93
CA ASN A 156 4.27 -2.83 -3.41
C ASN A 156 3.84 -3.57 -2.14
N ASN A 157 3.12 -2.90 -1.23
CA ASN A 157 2.55 -3.47 -0.02
C ASN A 157 1.40 -4.44 -0.31
N ALA A 158 0.78 -4.36 -1.48
CA ALA A 158 -0.24 -5.32 -1.93
C ALA A 158 0.37 -6.59 -2.57
N GLY A 159 1.70 -6.64 -2.74
CA GLY A 159 2.45 -7.77 -3.28
C GLY A 159 2.77 -7.65 -4.78
N PHE A 160 2.45 -6.52 -5.39
CA PHE A 160 2.70 -6.27 -6.81
C PHE A 160 3.99 -5.48 -6.99
N THR A 161 4.57 -5.55 -8.18
CA THR A 161 5.71 -4.71 -8.61
C THR A 161 5.13 -3.47 -9.25
N ALA A 162 5.70 -2.30 -8.95
CA ALA A 162 5.38 -1.02 -9.59
C ALA A 162 6.66 -0.35 -10.08
N ASP A 163 6.69 0.08 -11.33
CA ASP A 163 7.82 0.73 -12.01
C ASP A 163 9.16 0.01 -11.75
N ASP A 164 9.18 -1.31 -12.01
CA ASP A 164 10.30 -2.22 -11.78
C ASP A 164 10.83 -2.30 -10.34
N LYS A 165 10.14 -1.70 -9.37
CA LYS A 165 10.52 -1.79 -7.95
C LYS A 165 9.96 -3.06 -7.33
N LYS A 166 10.84 -3.84 -6.69
CA LYS A 166 10.47 -5.08 -6.01
C LYS A 166 9.45 -4.79 -4.88
N PRO A 167 8.42 -5.63 -4.71
CA PRO A 167 7.48 -5.50 -3.60
C PRO A 167 8.19 -5.56 -2.25
N ALA A 168 7.59 -4.91 -1.25
CA ALA A 168 8.14 -4.80 0.10
C ALA A 168 8.41 -6.19 0.71
N ALA A 169 9.47 -6.30 1.52
CA ALA A 169 9.76 -7.53 2.24
C ALA A 169 8.60 -7.85 3.20
N GLY A 170 8.01 -9.04 3.06
CA GLY A 170 6.84 -9.45 3.84
C GLY A 170 5.47 -9.09 3.22
N ALA A 171 5.44 -8.52 2.01
CA ALA A 171 4.20 -8.31 1.28
C ALA A 171 3.50 -9.65 0.96
N PRO A 172 2.16 -9.68 0.89
CA PRO A 172 1.40 -10.88 0.55
C PRO A 172 1.77 -11.37 -0.86
N ALA A 173 1.63 -12.67 -1.12
CA ALA A 173 1.92 -13.24 -2.43
C ALA A 173 1.04 -12.60 -3.53
N ASN A 174 1.66 -12.30 -4.69
CA ASN A 174 0.95 -11.82 -5.86
C ASN A 174 -0.04 -12.90 -6.36
N PRO A 175 -1.36 -12.62 -6.36
CA PRO A 175 -2.36 -13.59 -6.82
C PRO A 175 -2.20 -13.98 -8.29
N CYS A 176 -1.64 -13.10 -9.14
CA CYS A 176 -1.44 -13.36 -10.56
C CYS A 176 -0.32 -14.36 -10.86
N LYS A 177 0.52 -14.70 -9.86
CA LYS A 177 1.55 -15.74 -9.99
C LYS A 177 1.07 -17.13 -9.57
N LYS A 178 -0.18 -17.28 -9.13
CA LYS A 178 -0.72 -18.60 -8.80
C LYS A 178 -0.90 -19.39 -10.09
N LYS A 179 -0.15 -20.49 -10.21
CA LYS A 179 -0.34 -21.48 -11.25
C LYS A 179 -1.73 -22.12 -11.05
N PRO A 180 -2.59 -22.20 -12.08
CA PRO A 180 -3.87 -22.88 -12.00
C PRO A 180 -3.71 -24.37 -11.66
#